data_AF-A0A1A8V9U3-F1
#
_entry.id   AF-A0A1A8V9U3-F1
#
_cell.length_a   1.000
_cell.length_b   1.000
_cell.length_c   1.000
_cell.angle_alpha   90.00
_cell.angle_beta   90.00
_cell.angle_gamma   90.00
#
_symmetry.space_group_name_H-M   'P 1'
#
loop_
_entity.id
_entity.type
_entity.pdbx_description
1 polymer ?
#
loop_
_entity_poly.entity_id
_entity_poly.type
_entity_poly.pdbx_seq_one_letter_code
_entity_poly.pdbx_strand_id
1 'polypeptide(L)' 'MRTHTGERPFTCETCGKCFSEKGALNTHIRVHTGEKPFACEICGKLFSRSDRLTDHMRTHT' A
#
# COMPACT_ATOMS: atom_id res chain seq x y z
N MET A 1 3.80 -32.34 -9.66
CA MET A 1 2.74 -31.40 -9.19
C MET A 1 3.40 -30.07 -8.88
N ARG A 2 2.74 -28.96 -9.26
CA ARG A 2 3.29 -27.59 -9.23
C ARG A 2 3.60 -27.14 -7.80
N THR A 3 4.86 -27.19 -7.39
CA THR A 3 5.32 -26.57 -6.14
C THR A 3 5.60 -25.10 -6.40
N HIS A 4 4.53 -24.31 -6.53
CA HIS A 4 4.63 -22.88 -6.30
C HIS A 4 4.76 -22.71 -4.78
N THR A 5 5.97 -22.86 -4.24
CA THR A 5 6.29 -22.55 -2.83
C THR A 5 6.27 -21.04 -2.65
N GLY A 6 5.14 -20.40 -2.97
CA GLY A 6 4.89 -18.97 -2.87
C GLY A 6 4.84 -18.57 -1.41
N GLU A 7 5.94 -18.79 -0.69
CA GLU A 7 6.15 -18.38 0.67
C GLU A 7 6.02 -16.87 0.68
N ARG A 8 4.87 -16.44 1.18
CA ARG A 8 4.51 -15.06 1.44
C ARG A 8 4.59 -14.91 2.96
N PRO A 9 5.79 -14.78 3.54
CA PRO A 9 5.98 -14.86 4.98
C PRO A 9 5.25 -13.73 5.72
N PHE A 10 4.94 -12.63 5.01
CA PHE A 10 4.29 -11.47 5.58
C PHE A 10 2.77 -11.61 5.46
N THR A 11 2.11 -12.09 6.51
CA THR A 11 0.65 -12.23 6.53
C THR A 11 -0.02 -11.08 7.26
N CYS A 12 -1.09 -10.56 6.66
CA CYS A 12 -1.96 -9.58 7.31
C CYS A 12 -2.86 -10.30 8.31
N GLU A 13 -2.70 -9.99 9.59
CA GLU A 13 -3.50 -10.60 10.66
C GLU A 13 -4.98 -10.19 10.60
N THR A 14 -5.29 -9.02 10.02
CA THR A 14 -6.67 -8.52 9.91
C THR A 14 -7.51 -9.30 8.89
N CYS A 15 -6.93 -9.73 7.77
CA CYS A 15 -7.68 -10.34 6.67
C CYS A 15 -7.06 -11.63 6.10
N GLY A 16 -5.97 -12.12 6.68
CA GLY A 16 -5.26 -13.33 6.26
C GLY A 16 -4.52 -13.23 4.93
N LYS A 17 -4.48 -12.04 4.27
CA LYS A 17 -3.73 -11.87 3.02
C LYS A 17 -2.23 -11.97 3.28
N CYS A 18 -1.57 -12.88 2.60
CA CYS A 18 -0.12 -13.01 2.63
C CYS A 18 0.52 -12.00 1.67
N PHE A 19 1.80 -11.67 1.82
CA PHE A 19 2.60 -10.82 0.93
C PHE A 19 4.03 -11.36 0.87
N SER A 20 4.68 -11.23 -0.28
CA SER A 20 6.09 -11.62 -0.47
C SER A 20 7.05 -10.66 0.21
N GLU A 21 6.63 -9.41 0.38
CA GLU A 21 7.47 -8.33 0.91
C GLU A 21 6.80 -7.63 2.09
N LYS A 22 7.62 -7.30 3.12
CA LYS A 22 7.15 -6.54 4.29
C LYS A 22 6.58 -5.18 3.90
N GLY A 23 7.17 -4.52 2.91
CA GLY A 23 6.70 -3.22 2.41
C GLY A 23 5.29 -3.29 1.82
N ALA A 24 4.99 -4.36 1.08
CA ALA A 24 3.67 -4.63 0.52
C ALA A 24 2.62 -4.91 1.62
N LEU A 25 3.00 -5.68 2.66
CA LEU A 25 2.15 -5.87 3.84
C LEU A 25 1.87 -4.54 4.55
N ASN A 26 2.90 -3.72 4.79
CA ASN A 26 2.76 -2.46 5.51
C ASN A 26 1.86 -1.46 4.77
N THR A 27 2.04 -1.34 3.45
CA THR A 27 1.14 -0.51 2.62
C THR A 27 -0.27 -1.10 2.52
N HIS A 28 -0.43 -2.43 2.61
CA HIS A 28 -1.73 -3.06 2.68
C HIS A 28 -2.46 -2.76 3.99
N ILE A 29 -1.77 -2.77 5.14
CA ILE A 29 -2.37 -2.49 6.46
C ILE A 29 -3.04 -1.12 6.48
N ARG A 30 -2.50 -0.13 5.76
CA ARG A 30 -3.11 1.20 5.60
C ARG A 30 -4.52 1.18 5.02
N VAL A 31 -4.89 0.13 4.28
CA VAL A 31 -6.26 -0.04 3.77
C VAL A 31 -7.23 -0.36 4.90
N HIS A 32 -6.78 -1.05 5.95
CA HIS A 32 -7.60 -1.38 7.12
C HIS A 32 -7.66 -0.23 8.11
N THR A 33 -6.54 0.46 8.33
CA THR A 33 -6.49 1.59 9.27
C THR A 33 -7.03 2.90 8.67
N GLY A 34 -7.16 2.98 7.34
CA GLY A 34 -7.52 4.20 6.63
C GLY A 34 -6.42 5.26 6.63
N GLU A 35 -5.21 4.92 7.09
CA GLU A 35 -4.10 5.85 7.20
C GLU A 35 -3.64 6.31 5.81
N LYS A 36 -3.61 7.63 5.62
CA LYS A 36 -3.16 8.27 4.37
C LYS A 36 -2.12 9.33 4.70
N PRO A 37 -0.86 8.92 4.94
CA PRO A 37 0.17 9.83 5.44
C PRO A 37 0.65 10.83 4.38
N PHE A 38 0.33 10.61 3.10
CA PHE A 38 0.79 11.47 2.01
C PHE A 38 -0.30 12.46 1.63
N ALA A 39 -0.11 13.74 1.96
CA ALA A 39 -1.01 14.81 1.57
C ALA A 39 -0.51 15.50 0.30
N CYS A 40 -1.44 15.83 -0.61
CA CYS A 40 -1.18 16.76 -1.69
C CYS A 40 -1.20 18.19 -1.13
N GLU A 41 -0.11 18.93 -1.31
CA GLU A 41 0.01 20.30 -0.81
C GLU A 41 -0.85 21.30 -1.59
N ILE A 42 -1.26 20.96 -2.81
CA ILE A 42 -2.04 21.86 -3.68
C ILE A 42 -3.54 21.79 -3.37
N CYS A 43 -4.10 20.58 -3.20
CA CYS A 43 -5.54 20.39 -3.01
C CYS A 43 -5.92 19.69 -1.70
N GLY A 44 -4.94 19.37 -0.84
CA GLY A 44 -5.18 18.70 0.44
C GLY A 44 -5.58 17.23 0.34
N LYS A 45 -5.60 16.64 -0.86
CA LYS A 45 -6.01 15.25 -1.07
C LYS A 45 -5.02 14.27 -0.46
N LEU A 46 -5.52 13.32 0.33
CA LEU A 46 -4.69 12.33 1.03
C LEU A 46 -4.55 11.02 0.25
N PHE A 47 -3.35 10.43 0.30
CA PHE A 47 -2.96 9.20 -0.37
C PHE A 47 -2.31 8.21 0.61
N SER A 48 -2.55 6.92 0.39
CA SER A 48 -1.98 5.83 1.20
C SER A 48 -0.56 5.42 0.78
N ARG A 49 -0.11 5.86 -0.41
CA ARG A 49 1.22 5.57 -0.96
C ARG A 49 1.83 6.82 -1.62
N SER A 50 3.15 6.92 -1.58
CA SER A 50 3.91 8.04 -2.13
C SER A 50 3.84 8.08 -3.66
N ASP A 51 3.95 6.93 -4.33
CA ASP A 51 3.87 6.83 -5.79
C ASP A 51 2.54 7.35 -6.34
N ARG A 52 1.43 7.10 -5.61
CA ARG A 52 0.11 7.65 -5.96
C ARG A 52 0.03 9.16 -5.78
N LEU A 53 0.69 9.71 -4.75
CA LEU A 53 0.80 11.15 -4.59
C LEU A 53 1.63 11.73 -5.75
N THR A 54 2.79 11.16 -6.06
CA THR A 54 3.66 11.61 -7.14
C THR A 54 2.95 11.61 -8.50
N ASP A 55 2.21 10.56 -8.82
CA ASP A 55 1.40 10.49 -10.03
C ASP A 55 0.28 11.55 -10.02
N HIS A 56 -0.40 11.73 -8.89
CA HIS A 56 -1.40 12.78 -8.73
C HIS A 56 -0.82 14.20 -8.89
N MET A 57 0.41 14.46 -8.43
CA MET A 57 1.03 15.79 -8.58
C MET A 57 1.16 16.19 -10.06
N ARG A 58 1.25 15.22 -10.98
CA ARG A 58 1.27 15.49 -12.43
C ARG A 58 -0.05 16.04 -12.96
N THR A 59 -1.16 15.83 -12.24
CA THR A 59 -2.47 16.37 -12.61
C THR A 59 -2.66 17.84 -12.24
N HIS A 60 -1.74 18.40 -11.43
CA HIS A 60 -1.72 19.81 -11.05
C HIS A 60 -0.71 20.65 -11.85
N THR A 61 -0.05 20.03 -12.83
CA THR A 61 0.76 20.77 -13.82
C THR A 61 -0.18 21.36 -14.87
#